data_AF-A0A9W4UBP6-F1
#
_entry.id   AF-A0A9W4UBP6-F1
#
_cell.length_a   1.000
_cell.length_b   1.000
_cell.length_c   1.000
_cell.angle_alpha   90.00
_cell.angle_beta   90.00
_cell.angle_gamma   90.00
#
_symmetry.space_group_name_H-M   'P 1'
#
loop_
_entity.id
_entity.type
_entity.pdbx_description
1 polymer ?
#
loop_
_entity_poly.entity_id
_entity_poly.type
_entity_poly.pdbx_seq_one_letter_code
_entity_poly.pdbx_strand_id
1 'polypeptide(L)'
;MHTSTLFIHALNTCIGCLCAAILGLTAHSVALKDKVEDEIPRDATSIGMSLLFWPGVGGIVDALLFALVCILWHSKRGHRSDRAYRNTALFVAAFIFVRPFVALVYTFVNQGQAHSGSSHLTVEAWACDANEQDLCKSLRAARYLQIPVLVLSVLFLGLVIWQFIFTDRKQRAATGITLQTEERDAEDLKS
;
A
#
# COMPACT_ATOMS: atom_id res chain seq x y z
N MET A 1 20.20 10.31 -8.36
CA MET A 1 18.92 10.70 -7.74
C MET A 1 17.73 10.37 -8.62
N HIS A 2 17.82 10.47 -9.96
CA HIS A 2 16.72 10.13 -10.86
C HIS A 2 16.30 8.64 -10.87
N THR A 3 17.25 7.72 -10.73
CA THR A 3 16.98 6.26 -10.77
C THR A 3 16.10 5.77 -9.62
N SER A 4 16.36 6.22 -8.40
CA SER A 4 15.59 5.81 -7.22
C SER A 4 14.16 6.36 -7.25
N THR A 5 13.95 7.59 -7.74
CA THR A 5 12.61 8.17 -7.91
C THR A 5 11.81 7.42 -8.97
N LEU A 6 12.44 7.06 -10.09
CA LEU A 6 11.80 6.26 -11.13
C LEU A 6 11.36 4.89 -10.60
N PHE A 7 12.19 4.24 -9.77
CA PHE A 7 11.84 2.97 -9.17
C PHE A 7 10.67 3.06 -8.18
N ILE A 8 10.61 4.12 -7.37
CA ILE A 8 9.46 4.38 -6.47
C ILE A 8 8.17 4.57 -7.27
N HIS A 9 8.21 5.33 -8.37
CA HIS A 9 7.04 5.50 -9.24
C HIS A 9 6.61 4.18 -9.90
N ALA A 10 7.57 3.39 -10.40
CA ALA A 10 7.28 2.09 -10.98
C ALA A 10 6.60 1.17 -9.95
N LEU A 11 7.12 1.10 -8.72
CA LEU A 11 6.51 0.33 -7.64
C LEU A 11 5.09 0.82 -7.31
N ASN A 12 4.88 2.14 -7.17
CA ASN A 12 3.56 2.70 -6.90
C ASN A 12 2.55 2.34 -8.00
N THR A 13 2.96 2.42 -9.27
CA THR A 13 2.14 2.03 -10.41
C THR A 13 1.84 0.52 -10.39
N CYS A 14 2.83 -0.33 -10.13
CA CYS A 14 2.62 -1.78 -10.01
C CYS A 14 1.64 -2.13 -8.88
N ILE A 15 1.78 -1.50 -7.71
CA ILE A 15 0.84 -1.67 -6.59
C ILE A 15 -0.57 -1.25 -7.02
N GLY A 16 -0.71 -0.07 -7.66
CA GLY A 16 -2.00 0.41 -8.17
C GLY A 16 -2.65 -0.55 -9.17
N CYS A 17 -1.88 -1.10 -10.13
CA CYS A 17 -2.37 -2.10 -11.09
C CYS A 17 -2.84 -3.39 -10.40
N LEU A 18 -2.09 -3.89 -9.41
CA LEU A 18 -2.49 -5.07 -8.65
C LEU A 18 -3.75 -4.80 -7.81
N CYS A 19 -3.86 -3.63 -7.18
CA CYS A 19 -5.07 -3.22 -6.47
C CYS A 19 -6.29 -3.12 -7.40
N ALA A 20 -6.11 -2.61 -8.62
CA ALA A 20 -7.16 -2.61 -9.64
C ALA A 20 -7.55 -4.04 -10.07
N ALA A 21 -6.59 -4.96 -10.18
CA ALA A 21 -6.88 -6.37 -10.45
C ALA A 21 -7.66 -7.02 -9.30
N ILE A 22 -7.28 -6.77 -8.03
CA ILE A 22 -8.04 -7.24 -6.85
C ILE A 22 -9.47 -6.69 -6.90
N LEU A 23 -9.63 -5.41 -7.19
CA LEU A 23 -10.94 -4.77 -7.29
C LEU A 23 -11.78 -5.38 -8.41
N GLY A 24 -11.19 -5.62 -9.58
CA GLY A 24 -11.86 -6.26 -10.71
C GLY A 24 -12.31 -7.68 -10.39
N LEU A 25 -11.44 -8.50 -9.77
CA LEU A 25 -11.78 -9.85 -9.33
C LEU A 25 -12.89 -9.85 -8.26
N THR A 26 -12.84 -8.90 -7.32
CA THR A 26 -13.84 -8.80 -6.25
C THR A 26 -15.18 -8.33 -6.81
N ALA A 27 -15.20 -7.33 -7.70
CA ALA A 27 -16.41 -6.87 -8.38
C ALA A 27 -17.03 -7.96 -9.26
N HIS A 28 -16.20 -8.71 -9.99
CA HIS A 28 -16.64 -9.88 -10.75
C HIS A 28 -17.24 -10.95 -9.82
N SER A 29 -16.63 -11.19 -8.65
CA SER A 29 -17.15 -12.14 -7.65
C SER A 29 -18.51 -11.71 -7.09
N VAL A 30 -18.73 -10.41 -6.85
CA VAL A 30 -20.05 -9.89 -6.46
C VAL A 30 -21.08 -10.11 -7.57
N ALA A 31 -20.74 -9.77 -8.81
CA ALA A 31 -21.64 -9.95 -9.94
C ALA A 31 -22.01 -11.43 -10.20
N LEU A 32 -21.10 -12.35 -9.88
CA LEU A 32 -21.40 -13.79 -9.87
C LEU A 32 -22.30 -14.18 -8.70
N LYS A 33 -22.03 -13.66 -7.50
CA LYS A 33 -22.85 -13.93 -6.31
C LYS A 33 -24.31 -13.52 -6.52
N ASP A 34 -24.57 -12.38 -7.13
CA ASP A 34 -25.95 -11.90 -7.39
C ASP A 34 -26.77 -12.89 -8.24
N LYS A 35 -26.11 -13.80 -8.98
CA LYS A 35 -26.78 -14.86 -9.75
C LYS A 35 -27.12 -16.12 -8.94
N VAL A 36 -26.52 -16.27 -7.77
CA VAL A 36 -26.60 -17.47 -6.89
C VAL A 36 -27.29 -17.12 -5.55
N GLU A 37 -27.91 -15.93 -5.47
CA GLU A 37 -28.31 -15.30 -4.20
C GLU A 37 -29.42 -16.04 -3.43
N ASP A 38 -30.14 -16.96 -4.07
CA ASP A 38 -31.24 -17.73 -3.45
C ASP A 38 -30.76 -18.77 -2.42
N GLU A 39 -29.48 -19.16 -2.43
CA GLU A 39 -28.97 -20.26 -1.58
C GLU A 39 -27.96 -19.80 -0.49
N ILE A 40 -27.71 -18.49 -0.34
CA ILE A 40 -26.57 -17.99 0.46
C ILE A 40 -26.99 -17.45 1.84
N PRO A 41 -26.32 -17.84 2.95
CA PRO A 41 -26.50 -17.20 4.24
C PRO A 41 -26.06 -15.71 4.18
N ARG A 42 -27.01 -14.80 4.47
CA ARG A 42 -26.86 -13.34 4.30
C ARG A 42 -25.72 -12.71 5.11
N ASP A 43 -25.40 -13.25 6.28
CA ASP A 43 -24.50 -12.58 7.24
C ASP A 43 -23.01 -12.82 6.94
N ALA A 44 -22.64 -14.00 6.43
CA ALA A 44 -21.25 -14.35 6.15
C ALA A 44 -20.72 -13.69 4.87
N THR A 45 -21.59 -13.38 3.91
CA THR A 45 -21.17 -12.88 2.59
C THR A 45 -20.83 -11.40 2.56
N SER A 46 -21.51 -10.59 3.37
CA SER A 46 -21.31 -9.12 3.36
C SER A 46 -19.92 -8.74 3.88
N ILE A 47 -19.51 -9.30 5.03
CA ILE A 47 -18.26 -8.94 5.69
C ILE A 47 -17.06 -9.39 4.85
N GLY A 48 -17.04 -10.64 4.38
CA GLY A 48 -15.89 -11.17 3.65
C GLY A 48 -15.63 -10.49 2.31
N MET A 49 -16.68 -10.14 1.55
CA MET A 49 -16.50 -9.41 0.29
C MET A 49 -16.08 -7.96 0.54
N SER A 50 -16.67 -7.27 1.52
CA SER A 50 -16.28 -5.89 1.87
C SER A 50 -14.78 -5.78 2.20
N LEU A 51 -14.21 -6.84 2.78
CA LEU A 51 -12.82 -6.90 3.18
C LEU A 51 -11.84 -7.05 2.01
N LEU A 52 -12.30 -7.61 0.88
CA LEU A 52 -11.52 -7.68 -0.37
C LEU A 52 -11.64 -6.38 -1.19
N PHE A 53 -12.78 -5.68 -1.10
CA PHE A 53 -12.92 -4.35 -1.70
C PHE A 53 -12.00 -3.31 -1.05
N TRP A 54 -11.80 -3.41 0.26
CA TRP A 54 -11.00 -2.48 1.03
C TRP A 54 -9.56 -2.29 0.51
N PRO A 55 -8.74 -3.35 0.33
CA PRO A 55 -7.40 -3.22 -0.24
C PRO A 55 -7.42 -2.86 -1.73
N GLY A 56 -8.46 -3.23 -2.48
CA GLY A 56 -8.63 -2.85 -3.89
C GLY A 56 -8.84 -1.35 -4.07
N VAL A 57 -9.97 -0.82 -3.58
CA VAL A 57 -10.32 0.61 -3.69
C VAL A 57 -9.32 1.47 -2.92
N GLY A 58 -9.01 1.08 -1.69
CA GLY A 58 -8.10 1.81 -0.84
C GLY A 58 -6.70 1.92 -1.43
N GLY A 59 -6.17 0.83 -1.98
CA GLY A 59 -4.84 0.84 -2.59
C GLY A 59 -4.74 1.73 -3.84
N ILE A 60 -5.81 1.84 -4.64
CA ILE A 60 -5.86 2.78 -5.77
C ILE A 60 -5.82 4.22 -5.26
N VAL A 61 -6.63 4.55 -4.25
CA VAL A 61 -6.67 5.89 -3.65
C VAL A 61 -5.31 6.24 -3.05
N ASP A 62 -4.70 5.31 -2.31
CA ASP A 62 -3.41 5.50 -1.67
C ASP A 62 -2.29 5.73 -2.74
N ALA A 63 -2.34 5.00 -3.86
CA ALA A 63 -1.40 5.19 -4.98
C ALA A 63 -1.58 6.55 -5.69
N LEU A 64 -2.82 7.01 -5.86
CA LEU A 64 -3.12 8.34 -6.44
C LEU A 64 -2.68 9.47 -5.50
N LEU A 65 -2.94 9.34 -4.20
CA LEU A 65 -2.48 10.29 -3.19
C LEU A 65 -0.96 10.39 -3.19
N PHE A 66 -0.26 9.26 -3.28
CA PHE A 66 1.20 9.26 -3.38
C PHE A 66 1.68 9.98 -4.65
N ALA A 67 1.07 9.70 -5.80
CA ALA A 67 1.41 10.38 -7.05
C ALA A 67 1.17 11.90 -6.98
N LEU A 68 0.04 12.33 -6.39
CA LEU A 68 -0.27 13.74 -6.16
C LEU A 68 0.80 14.40 -5.29
N VAL A 69 1.18 13.74 -4.19
CA VAL A 69 2.26 14.19 -3.30
C VAL A 69 3.55 14.35 -4.13
N CYS A 70 3.98 13.34 -4.91
CA CYS A 70 5.15 13.48 -5.79
C CYS A 70 5.09 14.67 -6.76
N ILE A 71 3.95 14.91 -7.41
CA ILE A 71 3.76 16.02 -8.36
C ILE A 71 3.89 17.36 -7.64
N LEU A 72 3.22 17.52 -6.49
CA LEU A 72 3.23 18.76 -5.72
C LEU A 72 4.62 19.13 -5.20
N TRP A 73 5.44 18.13 -4.86
CA TRP A 73 6.82 18.36 -4.46
C TRP A 73 7.71 18.84 -5.60
N HIS A 74 7.56 18.24 -6.77
CA HIS A 74 8.30 18.69 -7.96
C HIS A 74 7.95 20.13 -8.33
N SER A 75 6.69 20.52 -8.16
CA SER A 75 6.21 21.88 -8.43
C SER A 75 6.73 22.92 -7.42
N LYS A 76 6.87 22.57 -6.13
CA LYS A 76 7.23 23.51 -5.05
C LYS A 76 8.73 23.55 -4.70
N ARG A 77 9.61 23.28 -5.67
CA ARG A 77 11.08 23.11 -5.48
C ARG A 77 11.87 24.32 -4.94
N GLY A 78 11.22 25.35 -4.38
CA GLY A 78 11.86 26.60 -3.96
C GLY A 78 11.54 27.14 -2.56
N HIS A 79 10.58 26.60 -1.78
CA HIS A 79 10.18 27.25 -0.51
C HIS A 79 9.86 26.28 0.66
N ARG A 80 10.78 26.25 1.63
CA ARG A 80 10.60 26.10 3.10
C ARG A 80 9.81 24.94 3.73
N SER A 81 9.21 24.00 3.00
CA SER A 81 8.46 22.88 3.64
C SER A 81 8.89 21.48 3.21
N ASP A 82 10.20 21.19 3.27
CA ASP A 82 10.76 19.85 3.03
C ASP A 82 10.20 18.85 4.08
N ARG A 83 10.08 19.26 5.35
CA ARG A 83 9.67 18.37 6.46
C ARG A 83 8.21 17.93 6.40
N ALA A 84 7.27 18.83 6.15
CA ALA A 84 5.84 18.49 6.12
C ALA A 84 5.57 17.48 5.00
N TYR A 85 6.18 17.69 3.84
CA TYR A 85 6.07 16.79 2.73
C TYR A 85 6.64 15.39 3.02
N ARG A 86 7.85 15.30 3.59
CA ARG A 86 8.44 14.01 3.96
C ARG A 86 7.53 13.23 4.90
N ASN A 87 6.93 13.92 5.87
CA ASN A 87 5.98 13.32 6.80
C ASN A 87 4.71 12.84 6.07
N THR A 88 4.16 13.63 5.15
CA THR A 88 3.01 13.22 4.33
C THR A 88 3.34 12.01 3.45
N ALA A 89 4.50 11.99 2.80
CA ALA A 89 4.92 10.88 1.96
C ALA A 89 5.17 9.60 2.77
N LEU A 90 5.78 9.70 3.96
CA LEU A 90 5.89 8.57 4.91
C LEU A 90 4.53 8.06 5.35
N PHE A 91 3.62 8.98 5.69
CA PHE A 91 2.28 8.64 6.11
C PHE A 91 1.55 7.86 5.01
N VAL A 92 1.54 8.35 3.78
CA VAL A 92 0.91 7.66 2.64
C VAL A 92 1.57 6.30 2.39
N ALA A 93 2.91 6.22 2.39
CA ALA A 93 3.62 4.97 2.21
C ALA A 93 3.30 3.93 3.31
N ALA A 94 3.11 4.37 4.56
CA ALA A 94 2.69 3.51 5.65
C ALA A 94 1.27 2.97 5.42
N PHE A 95 0.33 3.79 4.94
CA PHE A 95 -1.02 3.33 4.60
C PHE A 95 -1.03 2.29 3.48
N ILE A 96 -0.22 2.50 2.43
CA ILE A 96 -0.02 1.53 1.34
C ILE A 96 0.43 0.17 1.88
N PHE A 97 1.25 0.14 2.94
CA PHE A 97 1.69 -1.10 3.59
C PHE A 97 0.67 -1.68 4.58
N VAL A 98 0.14 -0.87 5.50
CA VAL A 98 -0.73 -1.33 6.59
C VAL A 98 -2.03 -1.92 6.04
N ARG A 99 -2.59 -1.35 4.97
CA ARG A 99 -3.87 -1.78 4.41
C ARG A 99 -3.85 -3.24 3.90
N PRO A 100 -2.94 -3.65 2.99
CA PRO A 100 -2.84 -5.05 2.58
C PRO A 100 -2.39 -5.95 3.74
N PHE A 101 -1.59 -5.46 4.68
CA PHE A 101 -1.20 -6.23 5.87
C PHE A 101 -2.41 -6.60 6.74
N VAL A 102 -3.26 -5.63 7.08
CA VAL A 102 -4.47 -5.86 7.89
C VAL A 102 -5.46 -6.78 7.16
N ALA A 103 -5.66 -6.56 5.86
CA ALA A 103 -6.53 -7.44 5.05
C ALA A 103 -6.00 -8.88 5.03
N LEU A 104 -4.69 -9.07 4.89
CA LEU A 104 -4.06 -10.38 4.87
C LEU A 104 -4.15 -11.06 6.23
N VAL A 105 -3.82 -10.37 7.33
CA VAL A 105 -3.97 -10.92 8.69
C VAL A 105 -5.41 -11.36 8.94
N TYR A 106 -6.38 -10.52 8.61
CA TYR A 106 -7.79 -10.86 8.82
C TYR A 106 -8.23 -12.07 8.01
N THR A 107 -7.87 -12.13 6.71
CA THR A 107 -8.26 -13.24 5.84
C THR A 107 -7.64 -14.57 6.29
N PHE A 108 -6.37 -14.58 6.72
CA PHE A 108 -5.71 -15.80 7.20
C PHE A 108 -6.17 -16.23 8.59
N VAL A 109 -6.37 -15.29 9.52
CA VAL A 109 -6.86 -15.60 10.87
C VAL A 109 -8.27 -16.21 10.82
N ASN A 110 -9.18 -15.61 10.04
CA ASN A 110 -10.53 -16.14 9.91
C ASN A 110 -10.57 -17.51 9.21
N GLN A 111 -9.63 -17.77 8.30
CA GLN A 111 -9.54 -19.08 7.65
C GLN A 111 -9.08 -20.19 8.62
N GLY A 112 -8.17 -19.88 9.55
CA GLY A 112 -7.73 -20.82 10.58
C GLY A 112 -8.86 -21.22 11.53
N GLN A 113 -9.77 -20.29 11.85
CA GLN A 113 -10.94 -20.57 12.68
C GLN A 113 -11.97 -21.46 11.97
N ALA A 114 -12.14 -21.31 10.65
CA ALA A 114 -13.05 -22.12 9.87
C ALA A 114 -12.69 -23.63 9.86
N HIS A 115 -11.42 -23.99 10.04
CA HIS A 115 -10.99 -25.39 10.14
C HIS A 115 -11.37 -26.07 11.48
N SER A 116 -11.78 -25.31 12.49
CA SER A 116 -12.13 -25.84 13.83
C SER A 116 -13.60 -26.27 13.97
N GLY A 117 -14.36 -26.37 12.87
CA GLY A 117 -15.67 -27.04 12.85
C GLY A 117 -16.89 -26.17 13.12
N SER A 118 -16.77 -24.83 13.10
CA SER A 118 -17.93 -23.94 13.22
C SER A 118 -17.94 -22.87 12.13
N SER A 119 -18.95 -22.98 11.25
CA SER A 119 -19.44 -21.96 10.31
C SER A 119 -18.52 -21.54 9.16
N HIS A 120 -19.12 -21.44 7.97
CA HIS A 120 -18.54 -20.85 6.75
C HIS A 120 -18.29 -19.34 6.93
N LEU A 121 -17.36 -18.97 7.81
CA LEU A 121 -17.05 -17.58 8.16
C LEU A 121 -16.38 -16.81 7.01
N THR A 122 -15.94 -17.50 5.96
CA THR A 122 -15.34 -16.86 4.78
C THR A 122 -16.13 -17.23 3.52
N VAL A 123 -16.30 -16.23 2.64
CA VAL A 123 -17.02 -16.38 1.37
C VAL A 123 -16.33 -17.37 0.44
N GLU A 124 -14.99 -17.45 0.49
CA GLU A 124 -14.24 -18.46 -0.26
C GLU A 124 -14.59 -19.88 0.22
N ALA A 125 -14.55 -20.15 1.53
CA ALA A 125 -14.83 -21.49 2.04
C ALA A 125 -16.25 -21.94 1.72
N TRP A 126 -17.23 -21.03 1.82
CA TRP A 126 -18.60 -21.30 1.39
C TRP A 126 -18.67 -21.60 -0.12
N ALA A 127 -18.10 -20.74 -0.97
CA ALA A 127 -18.17 -20.91 -2.42
C ALA A 127 -17.51 -22.22 -2.88
N CYS A 128 -16.41 -22.61 -2.25
CA CYS A 128 -15.74 -23.87 -2.57
C CYS A 128 -16.56 -25.10 -2.12
N ASP A 129 -17.29 -25.00 -1.01
CA ASP A 129 -18.14 -26.09 -0.49
C ASP A 129 -19.45 -26.23 -1.28
N ALA A 130 -20.03 -25.11 -1.72
CA ALA A 130 -21.20 -25.06 -2.60
C ALA A 130 -20.89 -25.53 -4.05
N ASN A 131 -19.67 -25.99 -4.34
CA ASN A 131 -19.19 -26.39 -5.67
C ASN A 131 -19.25 -25.25 -6.73
N GLU A 132 -19.27 -24.00 -6.29
CA GLU A 132 -19.18 -22.80 -7.12
C GLU A 132 -17.72 -22.52 -7.51
N GLN A 133 -17.19 -23.37 -8.39
CA GLN A 133 -15.75 -23.41 -8.71
C GLN A 133 -15.20 -22.06 -9.22
N ASP A 134 -15.98 -21.32 -10.01
CA ASP A 134 -15.54 -20.05 -10.58
C ASP A 134 -15.44 -18.94 -9.51
N LEU A 135 -16.40 -18.89 -8.59
CA LEU A 135 -16.40 -17.95 -7.47
C LEU A 135 -15.26 -18.30 -6.49
N CYS A 136 -15.11 -19.58 -6.14
CA CYS A 136 -14.02 -20.10 -5.32
C CYS A 136 -12.64 -19.73 -5.92
N LYS A 137 -12.42 -19.98 -7.22
CA LYS A 137 -11.17 -19.63 -7.91
C LYS A 137 -10.90 -18.13 -7.91
N SER A 138 -11.91 -17.30 -8.17
CA SER A 138 -11.76 -15.84 -8.23
C SER A 138 -11.39 -15.24 -6.86
N LEU A 139 -12.11 -15.63 -5.81
CA LEU A 139 -11.85 -15.19 -4.43
C LEU A 139 -10.46 -15.64 -3.94
N ARG A 140 -10.11 -16.90 -4.24
CA ARG A 140 -8.78 -17.43 -3.94
C ARG A 140 -7.69 -16.63 -4.64
N ALA A 141 -7.87 -16.33 -5.94
CA ALA A 141 -6.93 -15.52 -6.70
C ALA A 141 -6.77 -14.11 -6.11
N ALA A 142 -7.87 -13.45 -5.74
CA ALA A 142 -7.85 -12.13 -5.12
C ALA A 142 -7.05 -12.13 -3.79
N ARG A 143 -7.24 -13.15 -2.94
CA ARG A 143 -6.45 -13.32 -1.71
C ARG A 143 -4.97 -13.49 -2.01
N TYR A 144 -4.61 -14.40 -2.91
CA TYR A 144 -3.19 -14.63 -3.24
C TYR A 144 -2.53 -13.41 -3.87
N LEU A 145 -3.28 -12.56 -4.59
CA LEU A 145 -2.78 -11.31 -5.14
C LEU A 145 -2.46 -10.26 -4.07
N GLN A 146 -2.98 -10.38 -2.84
CA GLN A 146 -2.60 -9.51 -1.73
C GLN A 146 -1.15 -9.74 -1.26
N ILE A 147 -0.62 -10.95 -1.42
CA ILE A 147 0.77 -11.29 -1.04
C ILE A 147 1.78 -10.45 -1.82
N PRO A 148 1.79 -10.44 -3.18
CA PRO A 148 2.71 -9.60 -3.93
C PRO A 148 2.47 -8.11 -3.67
N VAL A 149 1.23 -7.65 -3.45
CA VAL A 149 0.94 -6.27 -3.04
C VAL A 149 1.65 -5.93 -1.73
N LEU A 150 1.55 -6.80 -0.71
CA LEU A 150 2.23 -6.61 0.57
C LEU A 150 3.75 -6.56 0.40
N VAL A 151 4.34 -7.49 -0.35
CA VAL A 151 5.79 -7.54 -0.61
C VAL A 151 6.26 -6.25 -1.30
N LEU A 152 5.56 -5.82 -2.35
CA LEU A 152 5.89 -4.58 -3.05
C LEU A 152 5.72 -3.35 -2.15
N SER A 153 4.72 -3.35 -1.27
CA SER A 153 4.48 -2.26 -0.32
C SER A 153 5.58 -2.14 0.74
N VAL A 154 6.12 -3.27 1.23
CA VAL A 154 7.29 -3.29 2.12
C VAL A 154 8.52 -2.71 1.43
N LEU A 155 8.80 -3.17 0.20
CA LEU A 155 9.91 -2.66 -0.60
C LEU A 155 9.77 -1.16 -0.86
N PHE A 156 8.57 -0.72 -1.22
CA PHE A 156 8.24 0.68 -1.45
C PHE A 156 8.48 1.53 -0.20
N LEU A 157 7.94 1.12 0.96
CA LEU A 157 8.14 1.82 2.22
C LEU A 157 9.62 1.89 2.61
N GLY A 158 10.35 0.78 2.48
CA GLY A 158 11.79 0.72 2.74
C GLY A 158 12.58 1.70 1.89
N LEU A 159 12.24 1.83 0.60
CA LEU A 159 12.89 2.78 -0.31
C LEU A 159 12.57 4.23 0.01
N VAL A 160 11.33 4.52 0.38
CA VAL A 160 10.90 5.86 0.81
C VAL A 160 11.69 6.28 2.06
N ILE A 161 11.77 5.41 3.07
CA ILE A 161 12.57 5.64 4.28
C ILE A 161 14.05 5.83 3.93
N TRP A 162 14.60 4.97 3.08
CA TRP A 162 15.99 5.05 2.64
C TRP A 162 16.32 6.40 1.98
N GLN A 163 15.45 6.88 1.07
CA GLN A 163 15.61 8.19 0.44
C GLN A 163 15.58 9.33 1.45
N PHE A 164 14.73 9.26 2.48
CA PHE A 164 14.68 10.30 3.50
C PHE A 164 15.94 10.32 4.37
N ILE A 165 16.42 9.15 4.82
CA ILE A 165 17.66 9.07 5.60
C ILE A 165 18.84 9.60 4.78
N PHE A 166 18.94 9.20 3.51
CA PHE A 166 20.05 9.62 2.66
C PHE A 166 20.04 11.13 2.38
N THR A 167 18.85 11.71 2.16
CA THR A 167 18.71 13.15 1.91
C THR A 167 19.02 13.96 3.17
N ASP A 168 18.61 13.49 4.34
CA ASP A 168 18.92 14.13 5.63
C ASP A 168 20.43 14.14 5.91
N ARG A 169 21.12 13.01 5.67
CA ARG A 169 22.59 12.92 5.81
C ARG A 169 23.31 13.93 4.91
N LYS A 170 22.86 14.09 3.66
CA LYS A 170 23.44 15.07 2.73
C LYS A 170 23.25 16.51 3.20
N GLN A 171 22.06 16.86 3.70
CA GLN A 171 21.80 18.20 4.22
C GLN A 171 22.69 18.50 5.43
N ARG A 172 22.82 17.57 6.38
CA ARG A 172 23.69 17.75 7.55
C ARG A 172 25.16 17.91 7.17
N ALA A 173 25.65 17.11 6.22
CA ALA A 173 27.03 17.24 5.73
C ALA A 173 27.28 18.61 5.07
N ALA A 174 26.32 19.11 4.28
CA ALA A 174 26.43 20.44 3.66
C ALA A 174 26.42 21.56 4.70
N THR A 175 25.51 21.55 5.67
CA THR A 175 25.44 22.56 6.74
C THR A 175 26.68 22.54 7.63
N GLY A 176 27.23 21.35 7.93
CA GLY A 176 28.47 21.23 8.70
C GLY A 176 29.67 21.86 8.00
N ILE A 177 29.77 21.71 6.67
CA ILE A 177 30.83 22.36 5.87
C ILE A 177 30.64 23.88 5.89
N THR A 178 29.42 24.39 5.72
CA THR A 178 29.16 25.84 5.73
C THR A 178 29.58 26.50 7.05
N LEU A 179 29.25 25.87 8.18
CA LEU A 179 29.65 26.39 9.50
C LEU A 179 31.17 26.42 9.69
N GLN A 180 31.88 25.39 9.22
CA GLN A 180 33.35 25.38 9.28
C GLN A 180 34.00 26.43 8.38
N THR A 181 33.40 26.73 7.22
CA THR A 181 33.87 27.80 6.34
C THR A 181 33.68 29.17 6.98
N GLU A 182 32.49 29.46 7.54
CA GLU A 182 32.22 30.73 8.21
C GLU A 182 33.12 30.95 9.44
N GLU A 183 33.42 29.88 10.19
CA GLU A 183 34.32 29.95 11.34
C GLU A 183 35.77 30.28 10.91
N ARG A 184 36.24 29.69 9.81
CA ARG A 184 37.59 29.94 9.27
C ARG A 184 37.74 31.36 8.72
N ASP A 185 36.76 31.83 7.96
CA ASP A 185 36.77 33.20 7.39
C ASP A 185 36.77 34.27 8.51
N ALA A 186 36.13 33.97 9.66
CA ALA A 186 36.10 34.86 10.81
C ALA A 186 37.44 34.91 11.60
N GLU A 187 38.28 33.89 11.50
CA GLU A 187 39.62 33.87 12.10
C GLU A 187 40.63 34.68 11.26
N ASP A 188 40.58 34.56 9.93
CA ASP A 188 41.48 35.29 9.02
C ASP A 188 41.28 36.82 9.07
N LEU A 189 40.07 37.29 9.37
CA LEU A 189 39.78 38.73 9.54
C LEU A 189 40.37 39.34 10.83
N LYS A 190 40.88 38.52 11.76
CA LYS A 190 41.48 38.99 13.02
C LYS A 190 43.01 39.06 12.97
N SER A 191 43.66 38.56 11.93
CA SER A 191 45.12 38.64 11.73
C SER A 191 45.53 39.84 10.90
#